data_AF-A0A8T2IV69-F1
#
_entry.id   AF-A0A8T2IV69-F1
#
_cell.length_a   1.000
_cell.length_b   1.000
_cell.length_c   1.000
_cell.angle_alpha   90.00
_cell.angle_beta   90.00
_cell.angle_gamma   90.00
#
_symmetry.space_group_name_H-M   'P 1'
#
loop_
_entity.id
_entity.type
_entity.pdbx_description
1 polymer ?
#
loop_
_entity_poly.entity_id
_entity_poly.type
_entity_poly.pdbx_seq_one_letter_code
_entity_poly.pdbx_strand_id
1 'polypeptide(L)'
;MKCVLIASDGAEVLFCWADEEFEQNLQSRYDSTEEMQAVERLIHPKLCEQCIEFLEKQIVCFINSSSERGTEEVLHAFILVNTKLLALFSSRNASSLRPADLLSLILIVQDLYPSFRTKDQATEENEDNAPSDEYYTPDPSPNSRSLSAGSWMDDDSPAFSYVDPEIQIAEDSLKTLTGDLPQSTNTRRVFLDASLKEGYCPMMPHSMYCLPLWPGISLVLLAKFSGSGIALSLYQLLDGFSMMEKKLKEGGEIHQILRSHPIMTDLRQRTDRFVKNLGGRDLQLQNCWLDFKNKAFSRHEPGTPSELIQACSNMNRQLCCVYRQLFLVSPISGTHALSLNMQSRARKLVQEKLMDWKEFLLVKSKRNVTMVNYLEDFPGLIHFIYVDRTVGQMVAPSIIIDSKSSTELGNPVLANFIKKKIWSLIGLSRRYLHKGYTTLTMRDGDYYCCYFLWFENEAGEKLDVIEVPVLGDDSAPIGMLAGEYYRKLLRYYSKNHQTDLVKCYELLTLHLGIVPPEFVIQQCHDLARKLWEPSRIPLL
;
A
#
# COMPACT_ATOMS: atom_id res chain seq x y z
N MET A 1 11.23 9.14 10.13
CA MET A 1 10.85 7.79 10.59
C MET A 1 9.34 7.70 10.44
N LYS A 2 8.85 6.80 9.59
CA LYS A 2 7.40 6.53 9.51
C LYS A 2 7.15 5.28 10.33
N CYS A 3 6.36 5.41 11.39
CA CYS A 3 5.81 4.28 12.12
C CYS A 3 4.42 4.04 11.52
N VAL A 4 4.22 2.90 10.87
CA VAL A 4 2.87 2.44 10.52
C VAL A 4 2.31 1.84 11.78
N LEU A 5 1.38 2.53 12.42
CA LEU A 5 0.73 2.05 13.62
C LEU A 5 -0.64 1.50 13.22
N ILE A 6 -0.74 0.17 13.16
CA ILE A 6 -2.00 -0.56 12.99
C ILE A 6 -2.51 -0.88 14.38
N ALA A 7 -3.60 -0.25 14.80
CA ALA A 7 -4.31 -0.63 16.02
C ALA A 7 -5.52 -1.50 15.62
N SER A 8 -5.48 -2.79 15.97
CA SER A 8 -6.63 -3.69 15.86
C SER A 8 -7.41 -3.77 17.17
N ASP A 9 -8.64 -4.30 17.15
CA ASP A 9 -9.52 -4.42 18.33
C ASP A 9 -8.94 -5.37 19.42
N GLY A 10 -7.83 -6.04 19.14
CA GLY A 10 -7.02 -6.82 20.09
C GLY A 10 -5.83 -6.06 20.73
N ALA A 11 -5.67 -4.76 20.46
CA ALA A 11 -4.61 -3.91 21.01
C ALA A 11 -3.17 -4.44 20.84
N GLU A 12 -2.88 -5.21 19.78
CA GLU A 12 -1.51 -5.37 19.31
C GLU A 12 -1.11 -4.10 18.55
N VAL A 13 -0.24 -3.30 19.15
CA VAL A 13 0.37 -2.14 18.50
C VAL A 13 1.56 -2.65 17.69
N LEU A 14 1.36 -2.90 16.40
CA LEU A 14 2.48 -3.14 15.49
C LEU A 14 3.23 -1.81 15.30
N PHE A 15 4.32 -1.62 16.06
CA PHE A 15 5.32 -0.59 15.80
C PHE A 15 6.27 -1.11 14.73
N CYS A 16 5.88 -0.99 13.47
CA CYS A 16 6.74 -1.41 12.39
C CYS A 16 7.77 -0.32 12.10
N TRP A 17 8.99 -0.53 12.58
CA TRP A 17 10.18 0.13 12.03
C TRP A 17 10.44 -0.53 10.68
N ALA A 18 10.74 0.26 9.66
CA ALA A 18 11.13 -0.31 8.38
C ALA A 18 12.62 -0.68 8.42
N ASP A 19 12.93 -1.68 9.21
CA ASP A 19 14.23 -2.35 9.25
C ASP A 19 14.18 -3.65 8.44
N GLU A 20 15.33 -4.31 8.33
CA GLU A 20 15.49 -5.56 7.58
C GLU A 20 14.63 -6.69 8.17
N GLU A 21 14.42 -6.70 9.49
CA GLU A 21 13.57 -7.67 10.19
C GLU A 21 12.08 -7.47 9.86
N PHE A 22 11.62 -6.23 9.74
CA PHE A 22 10.27 -5.92 9.28
C PHE A 22 10.03 -6.33 7.82
N GLU A 23 10.98 -6.09 6.92
CA GLU A 23 10.88 -6.55 5.53
C GLU A 23 10.85 -8.08 5.44
N GLN A 24 11.65 -8.78 6.25
CA GLN A 24 11.63 -10.26 6.33
C GLN A 24 10.33 -10.81 6.94
N ASN A 25 9.79 -10.17 7.98
CA ASN A 25 8.51 -10.55 8.58
C ASN A 25 7.33 -10.30 7.63
N LEU A 26 7.39 -9.22 6.87
CA LEU A 26 6.48 -8.95 5.76
C LEU A 26 6.61 -10.02 4.68
N GLN A 27 7.82 -10.38 4.25
CA GLN A 27 8.06 -11.48 3.29
C GLN A 27 7.52 -12.82 3.77
N SER A 28 7.66 -13.12 5.06
CA SER A 28 7.17 -14.36 5.67
C SER A 28 5.63 -14.40 5.78
N ARG A 29 4.97 -13.30 6.16
CA ARG A 29 3.50 -13.24 6.27
C ARG A 29 2.79 -13.05 4.94
N TYR A 30 3.42 -12.33 4.03
CA TYR A 30 2.91 -12.07 2.72
C TYR A 30 3.89 -12.68 1.73
N ASP A 31 3.63 -13.91 1.28
CA ASP A 31 4.28 -14.56 0.12
C ASP A 31 4.33 -13.68 -1.16
N SER A 32 3.76 -12.47 -1.11
CA SER A 32 3.64 -11.44 -2.13
C SER A 32 4.02 -10.00 -1.70
N THR A 33 4.63 -9.72 -0.53
CA THR A 33 5.12 -8.33 -0.21
C THR A 33 6.17 -7.83 -1.18
N GLU A 34 6.77 -8.77 -1.86
CA GLU A 34 7.62 -8.66 -3.01
C GLU A 34 7.01 -7.74 -4.12
N GLU A 35 5.71 -7.78 -4.42
CA GLU A 35 5.05 -6.86 -5.38
C GLU A 35 4.98 -5.39 -4.93
N MET A 36 5.35 -5.08 -3.68
CA MET A 36 5.02 -3.81 -3.03
C MET A 36 6.17 -2.80 -3.06
N GLN A 37 6.75 -2.63 -4.24
CA GLN A 37 7.69 -1.54 -4.51
C GLN A 37 7.00 -0.24 -4.92
N ALA A 38 5.77 -0.33 -5.37
CA ALA A 38 4.93 0.76 -5.82
C ALA A 38 3.48 0.29 -5.88
N VAL A 39 2.55 1.22 -6.09
CA VAL A 39 1.13 0.88 -6.19
C VAL A 39 0.85 0.42 -7.62
N GLU A 40 0.48 -0.85 -7.80
CA GLU A 40 0.00 -1.34 -9.08
C GLU A 40 -1.44 -0.84 -9.34
N ARG A 41 -1.70 -0.36 -10.55
CA ARG A 41 -3.04 0.06 -10.98
C ARG A 41 -3.61 -0.91 -12.01
N LEU A 42 -4.92 -1.15 -11.94
CA LEU A 42 -5.61 -1.81 -13.03
C LEU A 42 -5.62 -0.91 -14.28
N ILE A 43 -5.15 -1.46 -15.40
CA ILE A 43 -5.08 -0.75 -16.68
C ILE A 43 -6.41 -0.92 -17.40
N HIS A 44 -7.36 -0.04 -17.08
CA HIS A 44 -8.61 0.11 -17.83
C HIS A 44 -9.11 1.58 -17.77
N PRO A 45 -8.48 2.51 -18.51
CA PRO A 45 -8.62 3.95 -18.30
C PRO A 45 -10.07 4.46 -18.21
N LYS A 46 -10.95 3.99 -19.11
CA LYS A 46 -12.36 4.42 -19.12
C LYS A 46 -13.15 4.01 -17.89
N LEU A 47 -12.91 2.79 -17.39
CA LEU A 47 -13.58 2.29 -16.20
C LEU A 47 -13.02 2.97 -14.95
N CYS A 48 -11.69 3.17 -14.90
CA CYS A 48 -11.05 3.91 -13.82
C CYS A 48 -11.64 5.32 -13.68
N GLU A 49 -11.76 6.07 -14.79
CA GLU A 49 -12.38 7.40 -14.82
C GLU A 49 -13.83 7.37 -14.33
N GLN A 50 -14.65 6.45 -14.85
CA GLN A 50 -16.05 6.29 -14.44
C GLN A 50 -16.18 5.94 -12.95
N CYS A 51 -15.29 5.11 -12.42
CA CYS A 51 -15.26 4.76 -11.00
C CYS A 51 -14.86 5.97 -10.14
N ILE A 52 -13.87 6.77 -10.56
CA ILE A 52 -13.48 7.99 -9.84
C ILE A 52 -14.65 8.99 -9.77
N GLU A 53 -15.29 9.25 -10.92
CA GLU A 53 -16.46 10.15 -10.99
C GLU A 53 -17.62 9.63 -10.11
N PHE A 54 -17.87 8.33 -10.13
CA PHE A 54 -18.90 7.71 -9.30
C PHE A 54 -18.58 7.81 -7.80
N LEU A 55 -17.33 7.56 -7.41
CA LEU A 55 -16.88 7.73 -6.02
C LEU A 55 -17.09 9.17 -5.54
N GLU A 56 -16.73 10.15 -6.36
CA GLU A 56 -16.93 11.57 -6.04
C GLU A 56 -18.43 11.92 -5.90
N LYS A 57 -19.18 11.73 -6.99
CA LYS A 57 -20.53 12.30 -7.15
C LYS A 57 -21.60 11.51 -6.42
N GLN A 58 -21.42 10.20 -6.23
CA GLN A 58 -22.47 9.34 -5.66
C GLN A 58 -22.12 8.76 -4.31
N ILE A 59 -20.85 8.48 -4.01
CA ILE A 59 -20.46 7.89 -2.72
C ILE A 59 -20.06 8.96 -1.72
N VAL A 60 -19.02 9.75 -2.03
CA VAL A 60 -18.49 10.76 -1.11
C VAL A 60 -19.50 11.89 -0.93
N CYS A 61 -20.14 12.37 -2.00
CA CYS A 61 -21.19 13.38 -1.90
C CYS A 61 -22.37 12.90 -1.04
N PHE A 62 -22.84 11.67 -1.23
CA PHE A 62 -23.89 11.05 -0.41
C PHE A 62 -23.49 11.00 1.07
N ILE A 63 -22.28 10.55 1.37
CA ILE A 63 -21.80 10.42 2.75
C ILE A 63 -21.67 11.78 3.41
N ASN A 64 -20.96 12.71 2.76
CA ASN A 64 -20.67 14.02 3.35
C ASN A 64 -21.90 14.95 3.42
N SER A 65 -22.96 14.69 2.65
CA SER A 65 -24.22 15.45 2.73
C SER A 65 -25.19 14.89 3.76
N SER A 66 -24.94 13.69 4.30
CA SER A 66 -25.83 13.03 5.26
C SER A 66 -25.61 13.54 6.68
N SER A 67 -26.70 13.64 7.46
CA SER A 67 -26.65 13.88 8.91
C SER A 67 -26.14 12.67 9.71
N GLU A 68 -26.15 11.48 9.11
CA GLU A 68 -25.70 10.24 9.75
C GLU A 68 -24.17 10.06 9.72
N ARG A 69 -23.41 10.99 9.13
CA ARG A 69 -21.94 10.94 9.06
C ARG A 69 -21.24 11.18 10.39
N GLY A 70 -22.01 11.51 11.43
CA GLY A 70 -21.48 11.89 12.74
C GLY A 70 -20.62 13.14 12.64
N THR A 71 -19.37 13.04 13.11
CA THR A 71 -18.40 14.14 13.07
C THR A 71 -17.31 13.96 12.02
N GLU A 72 -17.45 12.94 11.17
CA GLU A 72 -16.46 12.56 10.20
C GLU A 72 -16.79 13.06 8.79
N GLU A 73 -15.74 13.38 8.05
CA GLU A 73 -15.82 13.82 6.66
C GLU A 73 -14.94 12.88 5.83
N VAL A 74 -15.52 12.19 4.86
CA VAL A 74 -14.76 11.33 3.94
C VAL A 74 -13.96 12.22 3.00
N LEU A 75 -12.63 12.07 3.05
CA LEU A 75 -11.69 12.82 2.22
C LEU A 75 -11.22 12.03 1.02
N HIS A 76 -10.96 10.74 1.22
CA HIS A 76 -10.48 9.84 0.17
C HIS A 76 -11.36 8.60 0.09
N ALA A 77 -11.54 8.10 -1.13
CA ALA A 77 -12.22 6.83 -1.37
C ALA A 77 -11.48 6.09 -2.49
N PHE A 78 -11.26 4.79 -2.32
CA PHE A 78 -10.64 3.99 -3.38
C PHE A 78 -11.18 2.57 -3.44
N ILE A 79 -11.07 1.97 -4.61
CA ILE A 79 -11.50 0.61 -4.89
C ILE A 79 -10.27 -0.23 -5.20
N LEU A 80 -10.13 -1.32 -4.47
CA LEU A 80 -9.09 -2.32 -4.68
C LEU A 80 -9.70 -3.57 -5.29
N VAL A 81 -8.95 -4.16 -6.22
CA VAL A 81 -9.19 -5.50 -6.74
C VAL A 81 -7.94 -6.32 -6.45
N ASN A 82 -8.05 -7.26 -5.51
CA ASN A 82 -6.96 -7.95 -4.84
C ASN A 82 -5.96 -6.93 -4.26
N THR A 83 -4.79 -6.81 -4.88
CA THR A 83 -3.70 -5.90 -4.47
C THR A 83 -3.64 -4.64 -5.33
N LYS A 84 -4.49 -4.53 -6.36
CA LYS A 84 -4.39 -3.53 -7.43
C LYS A 84 -5.41 -2.43 -7.27
N LEU A 85 -4.97 -1.20 -7.48
CA LEU A 85 -5.82 -0.01 -7.38
C LEU A 85 -6.63 0.17 -8.68
N LEU A 86 -7.96 0.09 -8.57
CA LEU A 86 -8.86 0.41 -9.69
C LEU A 86 -9.07 1.93 -9.80
N ALA A 87 -9.50 2.55 -8.71
CA ALA A 87 -9.85 3.97 -8.67
C ALA A 87 -9.47 4.56 -7.31
N LEU A 88 -9.00 5.82 -7.32
CA LEU A 88 -8.71 6.61 -6.13
C LEU A 88 -9.28 8.01 -6.35
N PHE A 89 -10.24 8.38 -5.51
CA PHE A 89 -10.76 9.73 -5.37
C PHE A 89 -10.13 10.39 -4.14
N SER A 90 -9.74 11.66 -4.28
CA SER A 90 -9.29 12.52 -3.18
C SER A 90 -9.98 13.88 -3.28
N SER A 91 -10.53 14.36 -2.17
CA SER A 91 -11.18 15.66 -2.11
C SER A 91 -10.18 16.79 -2.34
N ARG A 92 -10.60 17.88 -2.99
CA ARG A 92 -9.73 19.02 -3.35
C ARG A 92 -9.01 19.67 -2.17
N ASN A 93 -9.61 19.62 -0.98
CA ASN A 93 -9.05 20.20 0.25
C ASN A 93 -8.31 19.18 1.12
N ALA A 94 -8.25 17.91 0.68
CA ALA A 94 -7.55 16.87 1.41
C ALA A 94 -6.04 16.95 1.16
N SER A 95 -5.25 16.52 2.14
CA SER A 95 -3.82 16.31 1.93
C SER A 95 -3.60 15.18 0.93
N SER A 96 -2.66 15.36 0.00
CA SER A 96 -2.30 14.31 -0.95
C SER A 96 -1.84 13.04 -0.22
N LEU A 97 -2.48 11.90 -0.52
CA LEU A 97 -2.00 10.60 -0.04
C LEU A 97 -0.66 10.30 -0.70
N ARG A 98 0.37 10.07 0.11
CA ARG A 98 1.67 9.67 -0.43
C ARG A 98 1.60 8.22 -0.91
N PRO A 99 2.40 7.83 -1.92
CA PRO A 99 2.38 6.45 -2.41
C PRO A 99 2.71 5.42 -1.32
N ALA A 100 3.62 5.77 -0.40
CA ALA A 100 3.93 4.95 0.78
C ALA A 100 2.71 4.75 1.71
N ASP A 101 1.90 5.80 1.88
CA ASP A 101 0.72 5.76 2.73
C ASP A 101 -0.35 4.90 2.05
N LEU A 102 -0.58 5.08 0.75
CA LEU A 102 -1.50 4.26 -0.04
C LEU A 102 -1.09 2.78 -0.04
N LEU A 103 0.20 2.48 -0.18
CA LEU A 103 0.72 1.13 -0.14
C LEU A 103 0.51 0.48 1.25
N SER A 104 0.73 1.25 2.32
CA SER A 104 0.46 0.80 3.70
C SER A 104 -1.04 0.53 3.91
N LEU A 105 -1.92 1.36 3.34
CA LEU A 105 -3.36 1.13 3.39
C LEU A 105 -3.76 -0.15 2.64
N ILE A 106 -3.15 -0.42 1.47
CA ILE A 106 -3.38 -1.66 0.71
C ILE A 106 -2.94 -2.88 1.53
N LEU A 107 -1.78 -2.83 2.21
CA LEU A 107 -1.34 -3.88 3.13
C LEU A 107 -2.36 -4.15 4.23
N ILE A 108 -2.89 -3.10 4.86
CA ILE A 108 -3.91 -3.23 5.90
C ILE A 108 -5.16 -3.93 5.34
N VAL A 109 -5.59 -3.61 4.11
CA VAL A 109 -6.72 -4.31 3.50
C VAL A 109 -6.43 -5.79 3.28
N GLN A 110 -5.22 -6.15 2.86
CA GLN A 110 -4.82 -7.55 2.67
C GLN A 110 -4.82 -8.32 3.98
N ASP A 111 -4.32 -7.72 5.06
CA ASP A 111 -4.32 -8.30 6.40
C ASP A 111 -5.75 -8.52 6.94
N LEU A 112 -6.67 -7.58 6.65
CA LEU A 112 -8.07 -7.69 7.07
C LEU A 112 -8.84 -8.77 6.32
N TYR A 113 -8.46 -9.08 5.09
CA TYR A 113 -9.14 -10.07 4.25
C TYR A 113 -8.17 -11.07 3.62
N PRO A 114 -7.50 -11.90 4.45
CA PRO A 114 -6.53 -12.87 3.97
C PRO A 114 -7.20 -13.95 3.12
N SER A 115 -8.50 -14.21 3.33
CA SER A 115 -9.32 -15.19 2.59
C SER A 115 -9.49 -14.88 1.11
N PHE A 116 -9.08 -13.69 0.65
CA PHE A 116 -9.00 -13.35 -0.78
C PHE A 116 -7.74 -13.92 -1.44
N ARG A 117 -6.80 -14.44 -0.65
CA ARG A 117 -5.85 -15.46 -1.08
C ARG A 117 -6.59 -16.79 -0.99
N THR A 118 -6.88 -17.36 -2.15
CA THR A 118 -7.53 -18.66 -2.37
C THR A 118 -7.31 -19.65 -1.21
N LYS A 119 -8.37 -20.11 -0.55
CA LYS A 119 -8.36 -21.25 0.39
C LYS A 119 -8.11 -22.56 -0.37
N ASP A 120 -6.93 -22.73 -0.95
CA ASP A 120 -6.51 -24.00 -1.59
C ASP A 120 -5.23 -24.57 -0.95
N GLN A 121 -4.72 -23.96 0.13
CA GLN A 121 -3.49 -24.39 0.81
C GLN A 121 -3.70 -25.08 2.17
N ALA A 122 -4.92 -25.55 2.46
CA ALA A 122 -5.20 -26.33 3.67
C ALA A 122 -5.78 -27.71 3.32
N THR A 123 -5.01 -28.49 2.57
CA THR A 123 -5.04 -29.95 2.70
C THR A 123 -3.61 -30.34 3.03
N GLU A 124 -3.40 -30.64 4.30
CA GLU A 124 -2.16 -31.23 4.80
C GLU A 124 -1.82 -32.47 3.97
N GLU A 125 -0.56 -32.52 3.56
CA GLU A 125 0.08 -33.66 2.94
C GLU A 125 0.02 -34.83 3.94
N ASN A 126 -0.88 -35.78 3.72
CA ASN A 126 -0.61 -37.15 4.13
C ASN A 126 0.32 -37.74 3.06
N GLU A 127 1.61 -37.77 3.38
CA GLU A 127 2.59 -38.64 2.75
C GLU A 127 2.10 -40.10 2.89
N ASP A 128 1.48 -40.62 1.83
CA ASP A 128 1.51 -42.04 1.44
C ASP A 128 0.51 -42.25 0.29
N ASN A 129 0.98 -42.07 -0.95
CA ASN A 129 0.55 -42.80 -2.16
C ASN A 129 1.11 -42.09 -3.40
N ALA A 130 2.32 -42.45 -3.83
CA ALA A 130 2.80 -42.14 -5.17
C ALA A 130 2.19 -43.14 -6.18
N PRO A 131 1.49 -42.71 -7.25
CA PRO A 131 1.27 -43.57 -8.40
C PRO A 131 2.45 -43.44 -9.38
N SER A 132 2.96 -44.57 -9.83
CA SER A 132 4.06 -44.69 -10.81
C SER A 132 3.62 -44.25 -12.21
N ASP A 133 4.45 -43.45 -12.89
CA ASP A 133 4.29 -43.05 -14.29
C ASP A 133 4.44 -44.25 -15.25
N GLU A 134 3.35 -44.67 -15.89
CA GLU A 134 3.38 -45.51 -17.08
C GLU A 134 3.02 -44.68 -18.32
N TYR A 135 3.98 -44.56 -19.25
CA TYR A 135 3.80 -43.94 -20.55
C TYR A 135 2.77 -44.71 -21.39
N TYR A 136 1.72 -44.05 -21.87
CA TYR A 136 0.79 -44.62 -22.86
C TYR A 136 1.14 -44.16 -24.28
N THR A 137 1.36 -45.14 -25.17
CA THR A 137 1.39 -44.93 -26.62
C THR A 137 -0.01 -45.24 -27.16
N PRO A 138 -0.62 -44.41 -28.03
CA PRO A 138 -1.98 -44.68 -28.51
C PRO A 138 -2.02 -45.80 -29.56
N ASP A 139 -2.95 -46.74 -29.40
CA ASP A 139 -3.24 -47.82 -30.35
C ASP A 139 -3.99 -47.33 -31.61
N PRO A 140 -3.80 -47.97 -32.78
CA PRO A 140 -4.43 -47.57 -34.03
C PRO A 140 -5.90 -48.05 -34.14
N SER A 141 -6.70 -47.28 -34.87
CA SER A 141 -8.15 -47.43 -35.05
C SER A 141 -8.58 -48.78 -35.66
N PRO A 142 -9.76 -49.34 -35.26
CA PRO A 142 -10.18 -50.66 -35.70
C PRO A 142 -10.87 -50.64 -37.06
N ASN A 143 -10.54 -51.64 -37.89
CA ASN A 143 -11.18 -51.90 -39.18
C ASN A 143 -12.16 -53.08 -39.09
N SER A 144 -13.20 -53.03 -39.92
CA SER A 144 -14.41 -53.85 -39.97
C SER A 144 -14.25 -55.39 -40.05
N ARG A 145 -15.12 -56.16 -39.36
CA ARG A 145 -16.14 -57.10 -39.93
C ARG A 145 -16.65 -58.16 -38.91
N SER A 146 -17.98 -58.26 -38.80
CA SER A 146 -18.86 -59.48 -38.78
C SER A 146 -18.66 -60.53 -37.67
N LEU A 147 -19.62 -61.21 -37.01
CA LEU A 147 -21.08 -61.49 -36.99
C LEU A 147 -21.28 -62.22 -35.62
N SER A 148 -22.32 -62.08 -34.77
CA SER A 148 -23.69 -62.58 -34.92
C SER A 148 -24.42 -62.63 -33.53
N ALA A 149 -25.73 -62.38 -33.58
CA ALA A 149 -26.87 -63.04 -32.89
C ALA A 149 -27.30 -62.73 -31.43
N GLY A 150 -28.56 -62.22 -31.34
CA GLY A 150 -29.56 -62.41 -30.27
C GLY A 150 -29.48 -61.42 -29.09
N SER A 151 -30.53 -60.77 -28.57
CA SER A 151 -31.98 -61.00 -28.58
C SER A 151 -32.70 -59.70 -28.19
N TRP A 152 -33.93 -59.53 -28.68
CA TRP A 152 -34.85 -58.42 -28.43
C TRP A 152 -35.61 -58.62 -27.11
N MET A 153 -36.03 -57.52 -26.46
CA MET A 153 -37.39 -57.32 -25.89
C MET A 153 -37.59 -55.82 -25.57
N ASP A 154 -38.64 -55.25 -26.16
CA ASP A 154 -39.23 -53.95 -25.89
C ASP A 154 -40.14 -54.01 -24.65
N ASP A 155 -40.22 -52.92 -23.87
CA ASP A 155 -41.46 -52.51 -23.18
C ASP A 155 -41.48 -50.98 -22.99
N ASP A 156 -42.68 -50.41 -22.95
CA ASP A 156 -43.06 -49.14 -23.57
C ASP A 156 -43.59 -48.11 -22.53
N SER A 157 -42.97 -46.91 -22.47
CA SER A 157 -43.51 -45.57 -22.06
C SER A 157 -44.01 -45.32 -20.60
N PRO A 158 -44.15 -44.05 -20.08
CA PRO A 158 -44.06 -42.73 -20.71
C PRO A 158 -43.18 -41.66 -20.00
N ALA A 159 -43.02 -40.52 -20.69
CA ALA A 159 -42.22 -39.34 -20.36
C ALA A 159 -42.41 -38.74 -18.95
N PHE A 160 -41.30 -38.51 -18.25
CA PHE A 160 -41.15 -37.57 -17.14
C PHE A 160 -39.94 -36.66 -17.40
N SER A 161 -40.14 -35.36 -17.21
CA SER A 161 -39.12 -34.31 -17.31
C SER A 161 -38.00 -34.56 -16.31
N TYR A 162 -36.81 -34.92 -16.79
CA TYR A 162 -35.59 -34.90 -16.00
C TYR A 162 -35.16 -33.43 -15.81
N VAL A 163 -35.43 -32.90 -14.61
CA VAL A 163 -34.66 -31.79 -14.05
C VAL A 163 -33.38 -32.42 -13.52
N ASP A 164 -32.24 -32.01 -14.07
CA ASP A 164 -30.92 -32.57 -13.79
C ASP A 164 -30.51 -32.30 -12.32
N PRO A 165 -30.27 -33.33 -11.48
CA PRO A 165 -29.84 -33.17 -10.09
C PRO A 165 -28.50 -32.43 -9.94
N GLU A 166 -27.70 -32.34 -11.01
CA GLU A 166 -26.41 -31.65 -11.01
C GLU A 166 -26.56 -30.12 -10.99
N ILE A 167 -27.69 -29.58 -11.48
CA ILE A 167 -27.94 -28.13 -11.50
C ILE A 167 -28.40 -27.64 -10.11
N GLN A 168 -29.09 -28.47 -9.34
CA GLN A 168 -29.52 -28.13 -7.97
C GLN A 168 -28.33 -28.17 -6.97
N ILE A 169 -27.37 -29.08 -7.18
CA ILE A 169 -26.16 -29.18 -6.34
C ILE A 169 -25.20 -28.01 -6.63
N ALA A 170 -25.16 -27.51 -7.86
CA ALA A 170 -24.40 -26.30 -8.21
C ALA A 170 -25.00 -25.03 -7.59
N GLU A 171 -26.33 -24.90 -7.51
CA GLU A 171 -26.98 -23.77 -6.84
C GLU A 171 -26.90 -23.84 -5.31
N ASP A 172 -26.99 -25.02 -4.70
CA ASP A 172 -26.89 -25.18 -3.25
C ASP A 172 -25.44 -25.08 -2.75
N SER A 173 -24.45 -25.40 -3.60
CA SER A 173 -23.03 -25.11 -3.37
C SER A 173 -22.71 -23.60 -3.51
N LEU A 174 -23.52 -22.84 -4.26
CA LEU A 174 -23.43 -21.37 -4.33
C LEU A 174 -24.12 -20.67 -3.14
N LYS A 175 -25.10 -21.32 -2.49
CA LYS A 175 -25.76 -20.81 -1.27
C LYS A 175 -25.01 -21.12 0.02
N THR A 176 -24.08 -22.07 0.02
CA THR A 176 -23.19 -22.36 1.16
C THR A 176 -21.93 -21.47 1.20
N LEU A 177 -21.73 -20.61 0.19
CA LEU A 177 -20.67 -19.60 0.15
C LEU A 177 -21.09 -18.22 0.70
N THR A 178 -22.33 -18.04 1.15
CA THR A 178 -22.71 -16.93 2.03
C THR A 178 -22.40 -17.30 3.47
N GLY A 179 -21.13 -17.52 3.79
CA GLY A 179 -20.66 -17.38 5.16
C GLY A 179 -20.82 -15.91 5.54
N ASP A 180 -21.65 -15.62 6.55
CA ASP A 180 -21.78 -14.29 7.11
C ASP A 180 -20.39 -13.73 7.43
N LEU A 181 -20.01 -12.71 6.66
CA LEU A 181 -18.78 -11.99 6.89
C LEU A 181 -18.88 -11.38 8.30
N PRO A 182 -17.89 -11.59 9.20
CA PRO A 182 -18.00 -11.13 10.57
C PRO A 182 -18.33 -9.63 10.59
N GLN A 183 -19.50 -9.30 11.15
CA GLN A 183 -19.99 -7.93 11.34
C GLN A 183 -19.22 -7.20 12.46
N SER A 184 -17.93 -7.47 12.63
CA SER A 184 -17.06 -6.55 13.35
C SER A 184 -16.81 -5.36 12.43
N THR A 185 -17.08 -4.16 12.91
CA THR A 185 -16.78 -2.93 12.18
C THR A 185 -15.31 -2.94 11.78
N ASN A 186 -14.98 -3.22 10.51
CA ASN A 186 -13.60 -3.20 9.98
C ASN A 186 -13.09 -1.76 9.82
N THR A 187 -13.35 -0.95 10.85
CA THR A 187 -12.90 0.42 10.95
C THR A 187 -11.58 0.41 11.71
N ARG A 188 -10.53 0.91 11.08
CA ARG A 188 -9.21 1.03 11.69
C ARG A 188 -8.87 2.50 11.83
N ARG A 189 -8.12 2.84 12.86
CA ARG A 189 -7.51 4.16 12.94
C ARG A 189 -6.14 4.10 12.30
N VAL A 190 -5.91 4.98 11.33
CA VAL A 190 -4.66 5.08 10.58
C VAL A 190 -4.08 6.47 10.76
N PHE A 191 -2.75 6.58 10.70
CA PHE A 191 -2.04 7.83 10.88
C PHE A 191 -1.32 8.17 9.60
N LEU A 192 -1.78 9.25 8.97
CA LEU A 192 -1.34 9.64 7.64
C LEU A 192 -0.62 10.98 7.70
N ASP A 193 0.23 11.21 6.72
CA ASP A 193 0.89 12.48 6.56
C ASP A 193 -0.09 13.54 6.04
N ALA A 194 -0.20 14.68 6.72
CA ALA A 194 -1.12 15.75 6.35
C ALA A 194 -0.42 17.11 6.32
N SER A 195 -0.60 17.84 5.22
CA SER A 195 -0.25 19.25 5.11
C SER A 195 -1.54 20.08 5.12
N LEU A 196 -1.79 20.75 6.24
CA LEU A 196 -2.92 21.66 6.42
C LEU A 196 -2.43 23.10 6.22
N LYS A 197 -3.36 24.03 5.95
CA LYS A 197 -3.04 25.48 5.88
C LYS A 197 -2.34 25.98 7.15
N GLU A 198 -2.67 25.41 8.28
CA GLU A 198 -2.18 25.78 9.62
C GLU A 198 -0.84 25.12 9.98
N GLY A 199 -0.41 24.11 9.22
CA GLY A 199 0.86 23.41 9.45
C GLY A 199 0.87 21.97 8.98
N TYR A 200 2.06 21.37 9.12
CA TYR A 200 2.34 19.98 8.77
C TYR A 200 2.14 19.06 9.98
N CYS A 201 1.56 17.88 9.76
CA CYS A 201 1.44 16.82 10.76
C CYS A 201 1.71 15.44 10.13
N PRO A 202 2.81 14.76 10.47
CA PRO A 202 3.19 13.48 9.87
C PRO A 202 2.37 12.29 10.40
N MET A 203 1.56 12.48 11.44
CA MET A 203 0.76 11.43 12.08
C MET A 203 -0.68 11.91 12.27
N MET A 204 -1.32 12.46 11.24
CA MET A 204 -2.71 12.90 11.35
C MET A 204 -3.65 11.69 11.47
N PRO A 205 -4.47 11.59 12.53
CA PRO A 205 -5.42 10.50 12.68
C PRO A 205 -6.54 10.57 11.64
N HIS A 206 -6.79 9.44 10.98
CA HIS A 206 -7.90 9.22 10.07
C HIS A 206 -8.63 7.93 10.45
N SER A 207 -9.93 7.88 10.18
CA SER A 207 -10.73 6.67 10.28
C SER A 207 -10.76 5.99 8.91
N MET A 208 -10.27 4.76 8.83
CA MET A 208 -10.26 3.93 7.64
C MET A 208 -11.41 2.92 7.74
N TYR A 209 -12.39 3.03 6.86
CA TYR A 209 -13.47 2.07 6.71
C TYR A 209 -13.15 1.15 5.55
N CYS A 210 -12.97 -0.14 5.84
CA CYS A 210 -12.75 -1.13 4.80
C CYS A 210 -14.03 -1.95 4.58
N LEU A 211 -14.69 -1.71 3.44
CA LEU A 211 -15.97 -2.28 3.08
C LEU A 211 -15.77 -3.34 1.97
N PRO A 212 -15.87 -4.64 2.30
CA PRO A 212 -15.68 -5.71 1.33
C PRO A 212 -16.90 -5.79 0.42
N LEU A 213 -16.68 -5.70 -0.89
CA LEU A 213 -17.74 -5.75 -1.90
C LEU A 213 -17.99 -7.20 -2.33
N TRP A 214 -16.92 -7.93 -2.64
CA TRP A 214 -16.90 -9.36 -2.96
C TRP A 214 -15.54 -9.95 -2.60
N PRO A 215 -15.36 -11.29 -2.67
CA PRO A 215 -14.04 -11.89 -2.62
C PRO A 215 -13.05 -11.26 -3.59
N GLY A 216 -12.00 -10.63 -3.05
CA GLY A 216 -10.98 -9.95 -3.85
C GLY A 216 -11.37 -8.54 -4.35
N ILE A 217 -12.50 -7.96 -3.92
CA ILE A 217 -12.85 -6.57 -4.26
C ILE A 217 -13.30 -5.82 -3.01
N SER A 218 -12.65 -4.70 -2.72
CA SER A 218 -12.90 -3.89 -1.52
C SER A 218 -13.01 -2.41 -1.83
N LEU A 219 -13.95 -1.74 -1.18
CA LEU A 219 -14.06 -0.29 -1.10
C LEU A 219 -13.40 0.18 0.19
N VAL A 220 -12.54 1.19 0.10
CA VAL A 220 -11.93 1.83 1.27
C VAL A 220 -12.33 3.30 1.30
N LEU A 221 -12.78 3.76 2.47
CA LEU A 221 -13.07 5.16 2.74
C LEU A 221 -12.14 5.66 3.84
N LEU A 222 -11.51 6.81 3.62
CA LEU A 222 -10.70 7.50 4.62
C LEU A 222 -11.42 8.78 5.04
N ALA A 223 -11.80 8.83 6.31
CA ALA A 223 -12.46 9.98 6.89
C ALA A 223 -11.53 10.78 7.81
N LYS A 224 -11.64 12.09 7.73
CA LYS A 224 -10.97 13.04 8.60
C LYS A 224 -11.53 12.93 10.01
N PHE A 225 -10.65 12.79 10.98
CA PHE A 225 -11.03 12.83 12.38
C PHE A 225 -11.40 14.27 12.82
N SER A 226 -12.50 14.42 13.55
CA SER A 226 -12.99 15.71 14.04
C SER A 226 -12.00 16.44 14.96
N GLY A 227 -11.13 15.71 15.65
CA GLY A 227 -10.03 16.25 16.46
C GLY A 227 -8.75 16.62 15.71
N SER A 228 -8.78 16.76 14.38
CA SER A 228 -7.59 17.10 13.57
C SER A 228 -6.80 18.33 14.07
N GLY A 229 -7.48 19.39 14.52
CA GLY A 229 -6.83 20.58 15.09
C GLY A 229 -6.12 20.29 16.42
N ILE A 230 -6.66 19.38 17.24
CA ILE A 230 -6.03 18.92 18.48
C ILE A 230 -4.79 18.09 18.13
N ALA A 231 -4.88 17.20 17.15
CA ALA A 231 -3.75 16.38 16.69
C ALA A 231 -2.60 17.24 16.16
N LEU A 232 -2.91 18.24 15.32
CA LEU A 232 -1.92 19.19 14.82
C LEU A 232 -1.27 19.98 15.97
N SER A 233 -2.07 20.51 16.89
CA SER A 233 -1.56 21.26 18.05
C SER A 233 -0.63 20.40 18.91
N LEU A 234 -1.03 19.16 19.19
CA LEU A 234 -0.25 18.22 20.00
C LEU A 234 1.08 17.87 19.30
N TYR A 235 1.04 17.60 17.99
CA TYR A 235 2.25 17.38 17.21
C TYR A 235 3.20 18.58 17.24
N GLN A 236 2.69 19.81 17.05
CA GLN A 236 3.50 21.03 17.11
C GLN A 236 4.16 21.22 18.49
N LEU A 237 3.47 20.86 19.58
CA LEU A 237 4.05 20.87 20.91
C LEU A 237 5.15 19.81 21.06
N LEU A 238 4.89 18.56 20.64
CA LEU A 238 5.87 17.48 20.66
C LEU A 238 7.14 17.82 19.87
N ASP A 239 6.99 18.38 18.67
CA ASP A 239 8.11 18.80 17.83
C ASP A 239 8.91 19.93 18.50
N GLY A 240 8.22 20.92 19.05
CA GLY A 240 8.84 22.04 19.79
C GLY A 240 9.62 21.58 21.03
N PHE A 241 9.05 20.70 21.86
CA PHE A 241 9.73 20.15 23.04
C PHE A 241 10.84 19.16 22.67
N SER A 242 10.70 18.37 21.60
CA SER A 242 11.76 17.47 21.11
C SER A 242 12.97 18.27 20.60
N MET A 243 12.73 19.34 19.85
CA MET A 243 13.79 20.25 19.40
C MET A 243 14.48 20.93 20.59
N MET A 244 13.71 21.33 21.61
CA MET A 244 14.27 21.91 22.83
C MET A 244 15.14 20.91 23.59
N GLU A 245 14.65 19.68 23.80
CA GLU A 245 15.39 18.61 24.47
C GLU A 245 16.72 18.34 23.78
N LYS A 246 16.73 18.30 22.43
CA LYS A 246 17.95 18.17 21.64
C LYS A 246 18.94 19.31 21.88
N LYS A 247 18.49 20.56 21.80
CA LYS A 247 19.34 21.75 22.02
C LYS A 247 19.91 21.82 23.45
N LEU A 248 19.12 21.39 24.45
CA LEU A 248 19.57 21.33 25.84
C LEU A 248 20.66 20.26 26.03
N LYS A 249 20.53 19.10 25.37
CA LYS A 249 21.55 18.03 25.40
C LYS A 249 22.84 18.42 24.68
N GLU A 250 22.76 19.27 23.65
CA GLU A 250 23.92 19.79 22.91
C GLU A 250 24.73 20.85 23.68
N GLY A 251 24.31 21.22 24.91
CA GLY A 251 25.12 22.01 25.83
C GLY A 251 25.10 23.53 25.61
N GLY A 252 24.11 24.07 24.89
CA GLY A 252 23.97 25.52 24.73
C GLY A 252 23.60 26.24 26.04
N GLU A 253 23.98 27.51 26.18
CA GLU A 253 23.64 28.32 27.36
C GLU A 253 22.11 28.37 27.56
N ILE A 254 21.62 27.85 28.69
CA ILE A 254 20.18 27.75 29.02
C ILE A 254 19.49 29.12 28.89
N HIS A 255 20.12 30.18 29.39
CA HIS A 255 19.56 31.53 29.29
C HIS A 255 19.50 32.05 27.87
N GLN A 256 20.45 31.66 27.01
CA GLN A 256 20.42 31.98 25.59
C GLN A 256 19.35 31.15 24.88
N ILE A 257 19.23 29.85 25.12
CA ILE A 257 18.18 28.99 24.54
C ILE A 257 16.76 29.49 24.94
N LEU A 258 16.57 29.84 26.21
CA LEU A 258 15.29 30.29 26.76
C LEU A 258 14.92 31.74 26.38
N ARG A 259 15.90 32.65 26.18
CA ARG A 259 15.63 34.08 25.88
C ARG A 259 15.88 34.49 24.43
N SER A 260 16.69 33.77 23.65
CA SER A 260 17.11 34.20 22.29
C SER A 260 16.20 33.72 21.16
N HIS A 261 15.13 32.98 21.44
CA HIS A 261 14.28 32.40 20.40
C HIS A 261 12.79 32.81 20.51
N PRO A 262 12.20 33.45 19.48
CA PRO A 262 10.76 33.73 19.44
C PRO A 262 9.88 32.45 19.48
N ILE A 263 10.49 31.31 19.18
CA ILE A 263 9.90 29.97 19.25
C ILE A 263 9.54 29.57 20.69
N MET A 264 10.30 30.03 21.68
CA MET A 264 10.10 29.68 23.11
C MET A 264 8.88 30.36 23.72
N THR A 265 8.70 31.66 23.43
CA THR A 265 7.51 32.41 23.87
C THR A 265 6.25 31.87 23.21
N ASP A 266 6.33 31.51 21.92
CA ASP A 266 5.22 30.89 21.19
C ASP A 266 4.89 29.49 21.72
N LEU A 267 5.89 28.62 21.91
CA LEU A 267 5.70 27.28 22.48
C LEU A 267 5.06 27.34 23.87
N ARG A 268 5.51 28.26 24.73
CA ARG A 268 4.89 28.49 26.04
C ARG A 268 3.42 28.89 25.91
N GLN A 269 3.11 29.90 25.09
CA GLN A 269 1.73 30.35 24.89
C GLN A 269 0.83 29.28 24.27
N ARG A 270 1.34 28.47 23.34
CA ARG A 270 0.62 27.33 22.76
C ARG A 270 0.38 26.25 23.81
N THR A 271 1.37 25.94 24.64
CA THR A 271 1.25 24.94 25.71
C THR A 271 0.25 25.38 26.77
N ASP A 272 0.33 26.63 27.26
CA ASP A 272 -0.65 27.18 28.21
C ASP A 272 -2.08 27.12 27.64
N ARG A 273 -2.26 27.50 26.36
CA ARG A 273 -3.57 27.39 25.67
C ARG A 273 -4.04 25.94 25.56
N PHE A 274 -3.17 25.03 25.16
CA PHE A 274 -3.52 23.62 24.97
C PHE A 274 -3.92 22.94 26.29
N VAL A 275 -3.12 23.13 27.35
CA VAL A 275 -3.39 22.60 28.69
C VAL A 275 -4.69 23.16 29.27
N LYS A 276 -4.98 24.45 29.01
CA LYS A 276 -6.26 25.06 29.39
C LYS A 276 -7.44 24.47 28.60
N ASN A 277 -7.28 24.28 27.29
CA ASN A 277 -8.34 23.74 26.41
C ASN A 277 -8.70 22.28 26.70
N LEU A 278 -7.76 21.49 27.23
CA LEU A 278 -8.06 20.13 27.70
C LEU A 278 -8.95 20.12 28.95
N GLY A 279 -9.16 21.26 29.61
CA GLY A 279 -10.20 21.45 30.62
C GLY A 279 -9.99 20.64 31.90
N GLY A 280 -8.73 20.38 32.30
CA GLY A 280 -8.43 19.57 33.49
C GLY A 280 -8.62 18.07 33.32
N ARG A 281 -8.96 17.60 32.11
CA ARG A 281 -9.08 16.16 31.80
C ARG A 281 -7.78 15.39 32.01
N ASP A 282 -6.64 16.07 31.94
CA ASP A 282 -5.33 15.49 32.22
C ASP A 282 -4.57 16.30 33.29
N LEU A 283 -4.72 15.87 34.54
CA LEU A 283 -4.01 16.42 35.70
C LEU A 283 -2.49 16.17 35.61
N GLN A 284 -2.06 15.08 34.95
CA GLN A 284 -0.64 14.75 34.84
C GLN A 284 0.06 15.72 33.89
N LEU A 285 -0.55 16.03 32.75
CA LEU A 285 -0.04 17.04 31.81
C LEU A 285 0.05 18.42 32.47
N GLN A 286 -0.97 18.79 33.26
CA GLN A 286 -0.97 20.05 34.01
C GLN A 286 0.20 20.13 35.00
N ASN A 287 0.41 19.06 35.78
CA ASN A 287 1.50 18.98 36.76
C ASN A 287 2.88 19.00 36.08
N CYS A 288 3.07 18.25 34.99
CA CYS A 288 4.32 18.25 34.23
C CYS A 288 4.60 19.62 33.59
N TRP A 289 3.58 20.29 33.06
CA TRP A 289 3.75 21.64 32.53
C TRP A 289 4.08 22.66 33.62
N LEU A 290 3.50 22.54 34.81
CA LEU A 290 3.81 23.40 35.94
C LEU A 290 5.26 23.19 36.43
N ASP A 291 5.69 21.94 36.57
CA ASP A 291 7.08 21.58 36.93
C ASP A 291 8.08 22.16 35.93
N PHE A 292 7.82 21.98 34.63
CA PHE A 292 8.63 22.58 33.58
C PHE A 292 8.68 24.11 33.68
N LYS A 293 7.54 24.77 33.89
CA LYS A 293 7.49 26.24 34.03
C LYS A 293 8.30 26.74 35.21
N ASN A 294 8.25 26.05 36.34
CA ASN A 294 9.01 26.42 37.53
C ASN A 294 10.51 26.31 37.25
N LYS A 295 10.97 25.21 36.65
CA LYS A 295 12.39 25.01 36.34
C LYS A 295 12.91 25.93 35.24
N ALA A 296 12.11 26.21 34.22
CA ALA A 296 12.51 27.00 33.06
C ALA A 296 12.38 28.52 33.25
N PHE A 297 11.40 28.99 34.04
CA PHE A 297 11.05 30.41 34.09
C PHE A 297 11.06 31.03 35.50
N SER A 298 11.34 30.26 36.56
CA SER A 298 11.47 30.82 37.91
C SER A 298 12.63 31.82 37.98
N ARG A 299 12.39 32.95 38.66
CA ARG A 299 13.38 34.00 38.90
C ARG A 299 14.20 33.79 40.16
N HIS A 300 13.78 32.89 41.04
CA HIS A 300 14.34 32.73 42.39
C HIS A 300 15.14 31.42 42.54
N GLU A 301 14.79 30.37 41.81
CA GLU A 301 15.52 29.08 41.72
C GLU A 301 15.36 28.50 40.30
N PRO A 302 16.20 28.86 39.33
CA PRO A 302 16.20 28.20 38.03
C PRO A 302 16.71 26.76 38.20
N GLY A 303 16.03 25.81 37.55
CA GLY A 303 16.43 24.40 37.61
C GLY A 303 17.80 24.16 36.97
N THR A 304 18.53 23.16 37.45
CA THR A 304 19.79 22.76 36.84
C THR A 304 19.58 22.28 35.39
N PRO A 305 20.60 22.31 34.51
CA PRO A 305 20.49 21.81 33.14
C PRO A 305 19.90 20.40 33.04
N SER A 306 20.32 19.50 33.94
CA SER A 306 19.83 18.13 34.02
C SER A 306 18.36 18.07 34.45
N GLU A 307 17.94 18.88 35.42
CA GLU A 307 16.54 18.96 35.85
C GLU A 307 15.62 19.50 34.75
N LEU A 308 16.08 20.48 33.97
CA LEU A 308 15.33 21.04 32.86
C LEU A 308 15.19 20.03 31.70
N ILE A 309 16.27 19.31 31.37
CA ILE A 309 16.22 18.20 30.41
C ILE A 309 15.21 17.15 30.89
N GLN A 310 15.27 16.74 32.15
CA GLN A 310 14.34 15.76 32.71
C GLN A 310 12.89 16.24 32.68
N ALA A 311 12.63 17.50 33.01
CA ALA A 311 11.29 18.10 32.92
C ALA A 311 10.78 18.15 31.47
N CYS A 312 11.66 18.45 30.51
CA CYS A 312 11.35 18.43 29.08
C CYS A 312 11.03 17.01 28.59
N SER A 313 11.84 16.01 28.94
CA SER A 313 11.59 14.60 28.59
C SER A 313 10.28 14.09 29.22
N ASN A 314 9.97 14.49 30.46
CA ASN A 314 8.70 14.18 31.10
C ASN A 314 7.51 14.80 30.35
N MET A 315 7.64 16.05 29.88
CA MET A 315 6.62 16.71 29.07
C MET A 315 6.40 15.99 27.74
N ASN A 316 7.47 15.63 27.02
CA ASN A 316 7.39 14.83 25.80
C ASN A 316 6.65 13.50 26.04
N ARG A 317 7.01 12.78 27.12
CA ARG A 317 6.34 11.53 27.49
C ARG A 317 4.85 11.75 27.76
N GLN A 318 4.47 12.79 28.50
CA GLN A 318 3.06 13.06 28.79
C GLN A 318 2.28 13.49 27.56
N LEU A 319 2.85 14.32 26.68
CA LEU A 319 2.21 14.65 25.40
C LEU A 319 1.98 13.39 24.55
N CYS A 320 2.94 12.46 24.51
CA CYS A 320 2.75 11.15 23.86
C CYS A 320 1.64 10.32 24.53
N CYS A 321 1.54 10.34 25.87
CA CYS A 321 0.46 9.67 26.60
C CYS A 321 -0.91 10.26 26.24
N VAL A 322 -1.04 11.59 26.22
CA VAL A 322 -2.26 12.30 25.81
C VAL A 322 -2.62 11.93 24.36
N TYR A 323 -1.64 11.93 23.46
CA TYR A 323 -1.85 11.54 22.07
C TYR A 323 -2.40 10.12 21.95
N ARG A 324 -1.80 9.18 22.69
CA ARG A 324 -2.25 7.79 22.75
C ARG A 324 -3.67 7.66 23.31
N GLN A 325 -4.02 8.38 24.37
CA GLN A 325 -5.36 8.32 24.94
C GLN A 325 -6.42 8.88 23.99
N LEU A 326 -6.13 10.03 23.36
CA LEU A 326 -7.07 10.70 22.46
C LEU A 326 -7.28 9.95 21.15
N PHE A 327 -6.20 9.42 20.57
CA PHE A 327 -6.24 8.91 19.22
C PHE A 327 -6.03 7.40 19.14
N LEU A 328 -5.24 6.75 19.99
CA LEU A 328 -4.95 5.31 19.84
C LEU A 328 -5.91 4.40 20.60
N VAL A 329 -6.25 4.76 21.84
CA VAL A 329 -7.00 3.89 22.75
C VAL A 329 -8.51 4.14 22.67
N SER A 330 -8.94 5.35 22.29
CA SER A 330 -10.36 5.67 22.19
C SER A 330 -10.99 4.89 21.03
N PRO A 331 -11.92 3.95 21.32
CA PRO A 331 -12.59 3.18 20.27
C PRO A 331 -13.36 4.13 19.37
N ILE A 332 -13.41 3.80 18.08
CA ILE A 332 -14.21 4.52 17.09
C ILE A 332 -15.68 4.33 17.48
N SER A 333 -16.21 5.26 18.28
CA SER A 333 -17.53 5.15 18.90
C SER A 333 -18.59 5.67 17.94
N GLY A 334 -19.73 4.96 17.86
CA GLY A 334 -20.77 5.14 16.84
C GLY A 334 -21.43 6.53 16.77
N THR A 335 -21.23 7.42 17.76
CA THR A 335 -21.72 8.80 17.70
C THR A 335 -20.80 9.73 16.88
N HIS A 336 -19.53 9.37 16.73
CA HIS A 336 -18.52 10.17 16.04
C HIS A 336 -18.10 9.57 14.69
N ALA A 337 -18.39 8.29 14.48
CA ALA A 337 -18.06 7.50 13.29
C ALA A 337 -19.19 7.50 12.25
N LEU A 338 -18.89 7.04 11.04
CA LEU A 338 -19.91 6.78 10.01
C LEU A 338 -20.86 5.67 10.47
N SER A 339 -22.17 5.91 10.39
CA SER A 339 -23.18 4.92 10.78
C SER A 339 -23.06 3.61 9.98
N LEU A 340 -23.41 2.48 10.59
CA LEU A 340 -23.46 1.18 9.89
C LEU A 340 -24.46 1.19 8.71
N ASN A 341 -25.55 1.95 8.85
CA ASN A 341 -26.54 2.12 7.78
C ASN A 341 -25.93 2.85 6.58
N MET A 342 -25.12 3.87 6.81
CA MET A 342 -24.40 4.57 5.74
C MET A 342 -23.34 3.69 5.08
N GLN A 343 -22.55 2.96 5.89
CA GLN A 343 -21.54 2.04 5.38
C GLN A 343 -22.16 0.95 4.50
N SER A 344 -23.26 0.34 4.95
CA SER A 344 -23.99 -0.69 4.19
C SER A 344 -24.64 -0.13 2.92
N ARG A 345 -25.18 1.08 2.96
CA ARG A 345 -25.76 1.74 1.77
C ARG A 345 -24.69 2.13 0.75
N ALA A 346 -23.56 2.68 1.19
CA ALA A 346 -22.41 2.96 0.32
C ALA A 346 -21.90 1.67 -0.33
N ARG A 347 -21.73 0.60 0.46
CA ARG A 347 -21.35 -0.73 -0.05
C ARG A 347 -22.30 -1.21 -1.15
N LYS A 348 -23.62 -1.14 -0.88
CA LYS A 348 -24.66 -1.56 -1.84
C LYS A 348 -24.62 -0.77 -3.14
N LEU A 349 -24.48 0.56 -3.07
CA LEU A 349 -24.37 1.42 -4.26
C LEU A 349 -23.16 1.04 -5.13
N VAL A 350 -22.00 0.79 -4.51
CA VAL A 350 -20.81 0.36 -5.27
C VAL A 350 -20.97 -1.05 -5.83
N GLN A 351 -21.60 -1.97 -5.08
CA GLN A 351 -21.91 -3.32 -5.59
C GLN A 351 -22.83 -3.27 -6.81
N GLU A 352 -23.91 -2.50 -6.76
CA GLU A 352 -24.82 -2.33 -7.89
C GLU A 352 -24.10 -1.73 -9.11
N LYS A 353 -23.21 -0.75 -8.90
CA LYS A 353 -22.47 -0.10 -9.98
C LYS A 353 -21.45 -1.03 -10.66
N LEU A 354 -20.84 -1.94 -9.91
CA LEU A 354 -19.75 -2.81 -10.37
C LEU A 354 -20.19 -4.26 -10.66
N MET A 355 -21.47 -4.59 -10.51
CA MET A 355 -21.96 -5.98 -10.63
C MET A 355 -21.54 -6.64 -11.95
N ASP A 356 -21.80 -5.98 -13.07
CA ASP A 356 -21.47 -6.50 -14.41
C ASP A 356 -19.95 -6.57 -14.66
N TRP A 357 -19.17 -5.81 -13.90
CA TRP A 357 -17.71 -5.76 -14.01
C TRP A 357 -17.01 -6.73 -13.07
N LYS A 358 -17.71 -7.34 -12.11
CA LYS A 358 -17.12 -8.15 -11.03
C LYS A 358 -16.18 -9.23 -11.56
N GLU A 359 -16.69 -10.14 -12.40
CA GLU A 359 -15.91 -11.27 -12.93
C GLU A 359 -14.77 -10.78 -13.84
N PHE A 360 -15.05 -9.76 -14.66
CA PHE A 360 -14.04 -9.12 -15.50
C PHE A 360 -12.88 -8.55 -14.66
N LEU A 361 -13.18 -7.81 -13.59
CA LEU A 361 -12.17 -7.19 -12.73
C LEU A 361 -11.30 -8.24 -12.04
N LEU A 362 -11.90 -9.34 -11.56
CA LEU A 362 -11.15 -10.44 -10.93
C LEU A 362 -10.16 -11.06 -11.92
N VAL A 363 -10.58 -11.37 -13.14
CA VAL A 363 -9.69 -11.89 -14.20
C VAL A 363 -8.65 -10.84 -14.59
N LYS A 364 -9.07 -9.59 -14.78
CA LYS A 364 -8.20 -8.47 -15.17
C LYS A 364 -7.14 -8.18 -14.12
N SER A 365 -7.43 -8.40 -12.84
CA SER A 365 -6.43 -8.24 -11.78
C SER A 365 -5.34 -9.30 -11.86
N LYS A 366 -5.67 -10.54 -12.22
CA LYS A 366 -4.69 -11.62 -12.43
C LYS A 366 -3.89 -11.43 -13.73
N ARG A 367 -4.52 -10.87 -14.77
CA ARG A 367 -3.92 -10.64 -16.10
C ARG A 367 -3.91 -9.15 -16.47
N ASN A 368 -3.38 -8.33 -15.57
CA ASN A 368 -3.41 -6.88 -15.74
C ASN A 368 -2.47 -6.44 -16.86
N VAL A 369 -1.25 -6.93 -16.79
CA VAL A 369 -0.20 -6.84 -17.80
C VAL A 369 0.28 -8.26 -18.06
N THR A 370 0.36 -8.65 -19.32
CA THR A 370 0.78 -10.00 -19.74
C THR A 370 2.06 -9.88 -20.55
N MET A 371 2.96 -10.86 -20.44
CA MET A 371 4.22 -10.80 -21.19
C MET A 371 4.00 -10.95 -22.69
N VAL A 372 2.96 -11.69 -23.09
CA VAL A 372 2.63 -11.99 -24.49
C VAL A 372 2.56 -10.73 -25.36
N ASN A 373 2.01 -9.63 -24.83
CA ASN A 373 1.86 -8.36 -25.56
C ASN A 373 3.18 -7.60 -25.81
N TYR A 374 4.29 -8.09 -25.25
CA TYR A 374 5.61 -7.47 -25.36
C TYR A 374 6.63 -8.34 -26.08
N LEU A 375 6.38 -9.66 -26.19
CA LEU A 375 7.35 -10.59 -26.80
C LEU A 375 7.59 -10.32 -28.28
N GLU A 376 6.59 -9.81 -29.00
CA GLU A 376 6.73 -9.48 -30.43
C GLU A 376 7.70 -8.30 -30.64
N ASP A 377 7.63 -7.27 -29.80
CA ASP A 377 8.46 -6.06 -29.91
C ASP A 377 9.82 -6.20 -29.20
N PHE A 378 9.90 -7.04 -28.18
CA PHE A 378 11.07 -7.19 -27.30
C PHE A 378 11.50 -8.66 -27.21
N PRO A 379 12.08 -9.23 -28.29
CA PRO A 379 12.49 -10.62 -28.31
C PRO A 379 13.56 -10.91 -27.25
N GLY A 380 13.32 -11.96 -26.47
CA GLY A 380 14.18 -12.40 -25.37
C GLY A 380 13.92 -11.68 -24.04
N LEU A 381 12.98 -10.73 -23.98
CA LEU A 381 12.50 -10.16 -22.72
C LEU A 381 11.66 -11.20 -21.96
N ILE A 382 12.02 -11.45 -20.71
CA ILE A 382 11.35 -12.42 -19.83
C ILE A 382 10.42 -11.72 -18.86
N HIS A 383 10.87 -10.59 -18.30
CA HIS A 383 10.10 -9.81 -17.34
C HIS A 383 10.61 -8.38 -17.24
N PHE A 384 9.73 -7.47 -16.82
CA PHE A 384 10.11 -6.10 -16.49
C PHE A 384 9.31 -5.55 -15.32
N ILE A 385 9.89 -4.59 -14.62
CA ILE A 385 9.21 -3.76 -13.62
C ILE A 385 9.53 -2.32 -13.96
N TYR A 386 8.50 -1.58 -14.38
CA TYR A 386 8.59 -0.14 -14.60
C TYR A 386 7.90 0.59 -13.45
N VAL A 387 8.57 1.60 -12.88
CA VAL A 387 8.05 2.38 -11.78
C VAL A 387 8.19 3.86 -12.06
N ASP A 388 7.07 4.58 -12.03
CA ASP A 388 7.07 6.03 -11.88
C ASP A 388 7.24 6.32 -10.38
N ARG A 389 8.44 6.75 -9.99
CA ARG A 389 8.80 7.06 -8.60
C ARG A 389 8.30 8.44 -8.17
N THR A 390 7.85 9.28 -9.09
CA THR A 390 7.22 10.57 -8.79
C THR A 390 5.82 10.37 -8.23
N VAL A 391 5.01 9.50 -8.85
CA VAL A 391 3.66 9.17 -8.37
C VAL A 391 3.58 7.84 -7.61
N GLY A 392 4.69 7.10 -7.53
CA GLY A 392 4.82 5.81 -6.84
C GLY A 392 3.92 4.72 -7.40
N GLN A 393 3.76 4.70 -8.73
CA GLN A 393 2.95 3.70 -9.44
C GLN A 393 3.85 2.78 -10.26
N MET A 394 3.45 1.52 -10.40
CA MET A 394 4.19 0.54 -11.20
C MET A 394 3.35 -0.20 -12.22
N VAL A 395 4.07 -0.67 -13.24
CA VAL A 395 3.58 -1.55 -14.30
C VAL A 395 4.55 -2.73 -14.39
N ALA A 396 4.04 -3.93 -14.17
CA ALA A 396 4.79 -5.17 -14.31
C ALA A 396 3.86 -6.30 -14.79
N PRO A 397 4.33 -7.21 -15.65
CA PRO A 397 3.61 -8.43 -15.99
C PRO A 397 3.27 -9.24 -14.74
N SER A 398 2.09 -9.85 -14.69
CA SER A 398 1.70 -10.64 -13.51
C SER A 398 2.37 -12.03 -13.55
N ILE A 399 3.02 -12.42 -12.44
CA ILE A 399 3.59 -13.77 -12.27
C ILE A 399 2.63 -14.58 -11.42
N ILE A 400 1.74 -15.34 -12.07
CA ILE A 400 0.80 -16.22 -11.38
C ILE A 400 1.53 -17.52 -11.03
N ILE A 401 1.54 -17.89 -9.75
CA ILE A 401 2.00 -19.20 -9.27
C ILE A 401 0.75 -19.93 -8.78
N ASP A 402 0.05 -20.59 -9.69
CA ASP A 402 -1.11 -21.42 -9.38
C ASP A 402 -0.78 -22.86 -9.80
N SER A 403 -1.04 -23.83 -8.92
CA SER A 403 -0.79 -25.24 -9.18
C SER A 403 -1.82 -25.86 -10.13
N LYS A 404 -3.00 -25.24 -10.27
CA LYS A 404 -4.14 -25.78 -11.03
C LYS A 404 -4.35 -25.16 -12.41
N SER A 405 -3.65 -24.07 -12.75
CA SER A 405 -3.78 -23.41 -14.05
C SER A 405 -2.41 -23.25 -14.73
N SER A 406 -2.36 -23.53 -16.04
CA SER A 406 -1.18 -23.25 -16.86
C SER A 406 -0.85 -21.76 -16.74
N THR A 407 0.26 -21.44 -16.08
CA THR A 407 0.74 -20.07 -15.95
C THR A 407 1.10 -19.53 -17.34
N GLU A 408 1.22 -18.21 -17.55
CA GLU A 408 1.70 -17.69 -18.86
C GLU A 408 3.11 -18.21 -19.19
N LEU A 409 3.89 -18.56 -18.15
CA LEU A 409 5.20 -19.23 -18.26
C LEU A 409 5.09 -20.77 -18.31
N GLY A 410 3.87 -21.31 -18.38
CA GLY A 410 3.56 -22.74 -18.43
C GLY A 410 3.72 -23.46 -17.09
N ASN A 411 4.94 -23.49 -16.56
CA ASN A 411 5.33 -24.34 -15.42
C ASN A 411 5.42 -23.52 -14.09
N PRO A 412 4.75 -23.94 -13.01
CA PRO A 412 4.82 -23.26 -11.70
C PRO A 412 6.25 -23.20 -11.12
N VAL A 413 7.08 -24.21 -11.40
CA VAL A 413 8.50 -24.23 -11.00
C VAL A 413 9.28 -23.12 -11.69
N LEU A 414 9.03 -22.92 -12.99
CA LEU A 414 9.66 -21.85 -13.77
C LEU A 414 9.18 -20.48 -13.28
N ALA A 415 7.88 -20.31 -13.04
CA ALA A 415 7.32 -19.08 -12.49
C ALA A 415 7.97 -18.71 -11.14
N ASN A 416 8.15 -19.69 -10.24
CA ASN A 416 8.83 -19.49 -8.96
C ASN A 416 10.33 -19.16 -9.14
N PHE A 417 11.02 -19.81 -10.09
CA PHE A 417 12.41 -19.51 -10.41
C PHE A 417 12.58 -18.07 -10.92
N ILE A 418 11.75 -17.65 -11.88
CA ILE A 418 11.78 -16.28 -12.43
C ILE A 418 11.46 -15.26 -11.33
N LYS A 419 10.46 -15.54 -10.49
CA LYS A 419 10.15 -14.73 -9.30
C LYS A 419 11.39 -14.53 -8.42
N LYS A 420 12.06 -15.62 -7.99
CA LYS A 420 13.31 -15.55 -7.20
C LYS A 420 14.43 -14.74 -7.88
N LYS A 421 14.58 -14.89 -9.20
CA LYS A 421 15.59 -14.16 -9.98
C LYS A 421 15.32 -12.65 -9.98
N ILE A 422 14.05 -12.26 -10.13
CA ILE A 422 13.61 -10.85 -10.06
C ILE A 422 13.90 -10.27 -8.67
N TRP A 423 13.64 -11.02 -7.58
CA TRP A 423 13.96 -10.57 -6.21
C TRP A 423 15.44 -10.33 -6.00
N SER A 424 16.27 -11.27 -6.47
CA SER A 424 17.72 -11.11 -6.42
C SER A 424 18.16 -9.85 -7.17
N LEU A 425 17.61 -9.59 -8.36
CA LEU A 425 17.89 -8.38 -9.13
C LEU A 425 17.46 -7.10 -8.39
N ILE A 426 16.29 -7.09 -7.76
CA ILE A 426 15.83 -5.95 -6.96
C ILE A 426 16.80 -5.70 -5.81
N GLY A 427 17.07 -6.70 -4.96
CA GLY A 427 18.00 -6.54 -3.83
C GLY A 427 19.40 -6.12 -4.28
N LEU A 428 19.88 -6.65 -5.40
CA LEU A 428 21.15 -6.23 -6.00
C LEU A 428 21.12 -4.77 -6.46
N SER A 429 20.11 -4.37 -7.24
CA SER A 429 19.98 -2.99 -7.74
C SER A 429 19.95 -1.98 -6.59
N ARG A 430 19.31 -2.31 -5.47
CA ARG A 430 19.27 -1.47 -4.26
C ARG A 430 20.63 -1.32 -3.61
N ARG A 431 21.39 -2.41 -3.47
CA ARG A 431 22.77 -2.36 -2.93
C ARG A 431 23.68 -1.50 -3.80
N TYR A 432 23.52 -1.53 -5.12
CA TYR A 432 24.27 -0.67 -6.02
C TYR A 432 23.79 0.78 -5.97
N LEU A 433 22.48 1.01 -5.87
CA LEU A 433 21.92 2.35 -5.72
C LEU A 433 22.33 3.02 -4.38
N HIS A 434 22.45 2.24 -3.29
CA HIS A 434 23.03 2.72 -2.03
C HIS A 434 24.44 3.29 -2.22
N LYS A 435 25.21 2.72 -3.16
CA LYS A 435 26.56 3.15 -3.53
C LYS A 435 26.59 4.24 -4.62
N GLY A 436 25.43 4.81 -4.97
CA GLY A 436 25.32 5.89 -5.95
C GLY A 436 25.18 5.43 -7.41
N TYR A 437 25.11 4.12 -7.69
CA TYR A 437 24.95 3.62 -9.06
C TYR A 437 23.48 3.62 -9.49
N THR A 438 23.16 4.42 -10.51
CA THR A 438 21.80 4.53 -11.08
C THR A 438 21.56 3.59 -12.26
N THR A 439 22.60 2.96 -12.78
CA THR A 439 22.51 2.01 -13.90
C THR A 439 23.34 0.77 -13.58
N LEU A 440 22.77 -0.40 -13.83
CA LEU A 440 23.46 -1.69 -13.70
C LEU A 440 23.03 -2.58 -14.86
N THR A 441 24.02 -3.20 -15.52
CA THR A 441 23.80 -4.22 -16.55
C THR A 441 24.75 -5.36 -16.22
N MET A 442 24.20 -6.54 -16.01
CA MET A 442 24.99 -7.70 -15.63
C MET A 442 24.46 -8.97 -16.29
N ARG A 443 25.37 -9.90 -16.52
CA ARG A 443 25.03 -11.27 -16.90
C ARG A 443 25.03 -12.14 -15.65
N ASP A 444 23.95 -12.88 -15.44
CA ASP A 444 23.78 -13.84 -14.34
C ASP A 444 23.37 -15.20 -14.91
N GLY A 445 24.39 -15.95 -15.36
CA GLY A 445 24.23 -17.21 -16.08
C GLY A 445 23.62 -17.01 -17.46
N ASP A 446 22.47 -17.65 -17.68
CA ASP A 446 21.69 -17.60 -18.92
C ASP A 446 20.75 -16.40 -19.00
N TYR A 447 20.96 -15.38 -18.16
CA TYR A 447 20.09 -14.22 -18.05
C TYR A 447 20.90 -12.92 -18.06
N TYR A 448 20.34 -11.89 -18.70
CA TYR A 448 20.79 -10.51 -18.59
C TYR A 448 19.85 -9.73 -17.69
N CYS A 449 20.39 -9.22 -16.59
CA CYS A 449 19.67 -8.42 -15.61
C CYS A 449 20.08 -6.95 -15.80
N CYS A 450 19.09 -6.09 -16.02
CA CYS A 450 19.33 -4.65 -16.17
C CYS A 450 18.50 -3.84 -15.18
N TYR A 451 19.07 -2.73 -14.77
CA TYR A 451 18.50 -1.76 -13.85
C TYR A 451 18.85 -0.36 -14.34
N PHE A 452 17.84 0.51 -14.41
CA PHE A 452 17.99 1.90 -14.78
C PHE A 452 17.14 2.78 -13.86
N LEU A 453 17.75 3.85 -13.34
CA LEU A 453 17.10 4.95 -12.66
C LEU A 453 17.46 6.24 -13.41
N TRP A 454 16.46 6.98 -13.87
CA TRP A 454 16.69 8.22 -14.59
C TRP A 454 15.69 9.30 -14.20
N PHE A 455 16.00 10.52 -14.65
CA PHE A 455 15.22 11.71 -14.35
C PHE A 455 14.86 12.42 -15.65
N GLU A 456 13.66 13.00 -15.68
CA GLU A 456 13.15 13.77 -16.81
C GLU A 456 12.55 15.09 -16.34
N ASN A 457 12.51 16.09 -17.23
CA ASN A 457 11.75 17.32 -17.00
C ASN A 457 10.27 17.15 -17.40
N GLU A 458 9.49 18.24 -17.31
CA GLU A 458 8.09 18.21 -17.74
C GLU A 458 7.90 17.95 -19.23
N ALA A 459 8.86 18.36 -20.06
CA ALA A 459 8.87 18.16 -21.50
C ALA A 459 9.17 16.71 -21.90
N GLY A 460 9.56 15.85 -20.94
CA GLY A 460 9.95 14.46 -21.20
C GLY A 460 11.39 14.32 -21.70
N GLU A 461 12.21 15.35 -21.52
CA GLU A 461 13.64 15.31 -21.83
C GLU A 461 14.41 14.76 -20.64
N LYS A 462 15.32 13.83 -20.91
CA LYS A 462 16.19 13.23 -19.90
C LYS A 462 17.14 14.29 -19.34
N LEU A 463 17.17 14.43 -18.02
CA LEU A 463 18.06 15.33 -17.31
C LEU A 463 19.48 14.76 -17.23
N ASP A 464 20.46 15.65 -17.18
CA ASP A 464 21.87 15.29 -17.00
C ASP A 464 22.08 14.52 -15.70
N VAL A 465 22.97 13.53 -15.75
CA VAL A 465 23.26 12.67 -14.61
C VAL A 465 24.01 13.47 -13.55
N ILE A 466 23.35 13.67 -12.41
CA ILE A 466 23.98 14.20 -11.20
C ILE A 466 24.39 13.03 -10.32
N GLU A 467 25.61 13.10 -9.77
CA GLU A 467 26.12 12.08 -8.86
C GLU A 467 25.16 11.89 -7.67
N VAL A 468 24.62 10.68 -7.56
CA VAL A 468 23.63 10.37 -6.52
C VAL A 468 24.35 10.21 -5.18
N PRO A 469 23.88 10.87 -4.11
CA PRO A 469 24.53 10.77 -2.80
C PRO A 469 24.63 9.32 -2.31
N VAL A 470 25.84 8.89 -1.98
CA VAL A 470 26.11 7.60 -1.35
C VAL A 470 25.49 7.59 0.05
N LEU A 471 24.77 6.51 0.37
CA LEU A 471 24.18 6.31 1.67
C LEU A 471 25.12 5.51 2.57
N GLY A 472 25.21 5.87 3.86
CA GLY A 472 25.99 5.10 4.84
C GLY A 472 25.35 3.75 5.17
N ASP A 473 26.12 2.83 5.74
CA ASP A 473 25.65 1.46 6.03
C ASP A 473 24.48 1.41 7.04
N ASP A 474 24.38 2.40 7.95
CA ASP A 474 23.28 2.54 8.92
C ASP A 474 22.01 3.19 8.33
N SER A 475 21.96 3.43 7.02
CA SER A 475 20.80 4.05 6.39
C SER A 475 19.65 3.05 6.20
N ALA A 476 18.41 3.53 6.34
CA ALA A 476 17.23 2.72 6.08
C ALA A 476 17.24 2.17 4.64
N PRO A 477 16.71 0.96 4.42
CA PRO A 477 16.72 0.33 3.11
C PRO A 477 16.00 1.19 2.07
N ILE A 478 16.45 1.13 0.81
CA ILE A 478 15.80 1.84 -0.29
C ILE A 478 14.49 1.12 -0.65
N GLY A 479 13.38 1.78 -0.37
CA GLY A 479 12.04 1.29 -0.71
C GLY A 479 10.99 2.37 -0.50
N MET A 480 9.74 2.11 -0.89
CA MET A 480 8.66 3.08 -0.65
C MET A 480 8.22 3.14 0.81
N LEU A 481 8.24 2.01 1.53
CA LEU A 481 7.85 1.96 2.94
C LEU A 481 8.98 2.39 3.88
N ALA A 482 10.22 2.05 3.50
CA ALA A 482 11.40 2.24 4.34
C ALA A 482 11.97 3.65 4.40
N GLY A 483 11.53 4.57 3.54
CA GLY A 483 11.95 5.94 3.70
C GLY A 483 11.54 6.91 2.62
N GLU A 484 12.09 8.10 2.73
CA GLU A 484 11.89 9.20 1.80
C GLU A 484 13.00 9.24 0.74
N TYR A 485 13.66 8.11 0.43
CA TYR A 485 14.84 8.09 -0.44
C TYR A 485 14.56 8.79 -1.79
N TYR A 486 13.60 8.29 -2.56
CA TYR A 486 13.23 8.89 -3.85
C TYR A 486 12.74 10.32 -3.71
N ARG A 487 12.04 10.65 -2.62
CA ARG A 487 11.59 12.02 -2.34
C ARG A 487 12.76 12.97 -2.06
N LYS A 488 13.78 12.50 -1.33
CA LYS A 488 15.02 13.25 -1.08
C LYS A 488 15.81 13.40 -2.37
N LEU A 489 15.85 12.36 -3.18
CA LEU A 489 16.52 12.35 -4.47
C LEU A 489 15.87 13.31 -5.47
N LEU A 490 14.54 13.29 -5.58
CA LEU A 490 13.75 14.27 -6.36
C LEU A 490 14.03 15.70 -5.89
N ARG A 491 14.05 15.95 -4.57
CA ARG A 491 14.40 17.28 -4.02
C ARG A 491 15.85 17.68 -4.32
N TYR A 492 16.76 16.73 -4.32
CA TYR A 492 18.17 16.96 -4.64
C TYR A 492 18.32 17.39 -6.10
N TYR A 493 17.73 16.64 -7.04
CA TYR A 493 17.71 17.00 -8.45
C TYR A 493 16.97 18.32 -8.72
N SER A 494 15.81 18.55 -8.08
CA SER A 494 15.03 19.78 -8.27
C SER A 494 15.79 21.04 -7.82
N LYS A 495 16.67 20.94 -6.81
CA LYS A 495 17.52 22.07 -6.40
C LYS A 495 18.58 22.44 -7.44
N ASN A 496 19.03 21.45 -8.21
CA ASN A 496 20.04 21.62 -9.25
C ASN A 496 19.41 22.04 -10.59
N HIS A 497 18.11 21.76 -10.78
CA HIS A 497 17.33 22.14 -11.97
C HIS A 497 16.16 23.08 -11.59
N GLN A 498 16.49 24.32 -11.22
CA GLN A 498 15.58 25.27 -10.54
C GLN A 498 14.30 25.67 -11.32
N THR A 499 14.19 25.34 -12.61
CA THR A 499 13.08 25.75 -13.48
C THR A 499 12.05 24.66 -13.74
N ASP A 500 12.39 23.39 -13.54
CA ASP A 500 11.60 22.27 -14.08
C ASP A 500 11.10 21.33 -12.97
N LEU A 501 9.87 20.85 -13.11
CA LEU A 501 9.36 19.74 -12.29
C LEU A 501 10.09 18.46 -12.70
N VAL A 502 10.93 17.96 -11.80
CA VAL A 502 11.71 16.74 -12.01
C VAL A 502 10.83 15.51 -11.78
N LYS A 503 10.84 14.61 -12.76
CA LYS A 503 10.25 13.27 -12.64
C LYS A 503 11.34 12.22 -12.50
N CYS A 504 11.02 11.12 -11.80
CA CYS A 504 11.96 10.02 -11.54
C CYS A 504 11.33 8.71 -11.97
N TYR A 505 12.07 7.96 -12.79
CA TYR A 505 11.64 6.70 -13.35
C TYR A 505 12.65 5.62 -13.05
N GLU A 506 12.13 4.42 -12.89
CA GLU A 506 12.93 3.23 -12.63
C GLU A 506 12.46 2.07 -13.50
N LEU A 507 13.41 1.32 -14.04
CA LEU A 507 13.16 0.16 -14.87
C LEU A 507 14.09 -0.98 -14.44
N LEU A 508 13.50 -2.14 -14.17
CA LEU A 508 14.21 -3.41 -14.04
C LEU A 508 13.77 -4.31 -15.18
N THR A 509 14.71 -5.00 -15.83
CA THR A 509 14.40 -5.97 -16.88
C THR A 509 15.22 -7.23 -16.72
N LEU A 510 14.60 -8.36 -17.05
CA LEU A 510 15.23 -9.66 -17.17
C LEU A 510 15.11 -10.12 -18.62
N HIS A 511 16.25 -10.31 -19.29
CA HIS A 511 16.34 -10.83 -20.65
C HIS A 511 17.07 -12.18 -20.67
N LEU A 512 16.90 -12.94 -21.75
CA LEU A 512 17.72 -14.12 -22.02
C LEU A 512 19.18 -13.71 -22.30
N GLY A 513 20.12 -14.48 -21.77
CA GLY A 513 21.57 -14.27 -21.87
C GLY A 513 22.13 -14.40 -23.30
N ILE A 514 21.31 -14.86 -24.25
CA ILE A 514 21.64 -14.95 -25.68
C ILE A 514 21.48 -13.61 -26.40
N VAL A 515 20.68 -12.68 -25.86
CA VAL A 515 20.45 -11.37 -26.48
C VAL A 515 21.72 -10.52 -26.29
N PRO A 516 22.28 -9.91 -27.36
CA PRO A 516 23.50 -9.11 -27.20
C PRO A 516 23.23 -7.83 -26.38
N PRO A 517 24.18 -7.37 -25.54
CA PRO A 517 23.97 -6.26 -24.60
C PRO A 517 23.50 -4.96 -25.26
N GLU A 518 23.97 -4.66 -26.47
CA GLU A 518 23.61 -3.44 -27.21
C GLU A 518 22.11 -3.44 -27.56
N PHE A 519 21.58 -4.61 -27.93
CA PHE A 519 20.15 -4.78 -28.19
C PHE A 519 19.34 -4.74 -26.90
N VAL A 520 19.85 -5.30 -25.81
CA VAL A 520 19.17 -5.24 -24.50
C VAL A 520 18.96 -3.79 -24.06
N ILE A 521 20.01 -2.95 -24.15
CA ILE A 521 19.92 -1.54 -23.76
C ILE A 521 18.91 -0.79 -24.65
N GLN A 522 18.95 -1.04 -25.96
CA GLN A 522 17.99 -0.44 -26.90
C GLN A 522 16.54 -0.86 -26.58
N GLN A 523 16.30 -2.15 -26.34
CA GLN A 523 14.99 -2.68 -25.95
C GLN A 523 14.49 -2.04 -24.65
N CYS A 524 15.36 -1.83 -23.65
CA CYS A 524 14.97 -1.17 -22.41
C CYS A 524 14.48 0.27 -22.63
N HIS A 525 15.16 1.02 -23.50
CA HIS A 525 14.76 2.38 -23.85
C HIS A 525 13.41 2.40 -24.60
N ASP A 526 13.22 1.47 -25.53
CA ASP A 526 12.00 1.37 -26.34
C ASP A 526 10.81 0.90 -25.52
N LEU A 527 11.04 -0.01 -24.56
CA LEU A 527 10.07 -0.46 -23.57
C LEU A 527 9.62 0.68 -22.67
N ALA A 528 10.56 1.48 -22.13
CA ALA A 528 10.22 2.64 -21.31
C ALA A 528 9.32 3.64 -22.06
N ARG A 529 9.60 3.90 -23.35
CA ARG A 529 8.74 4.74 -24.21
C ARG A 529 7.36 4.14 -24.43
N LYS A 530 7.25 2.82 -24.68
CA LYS A 530 5.96 2.13 -24.86
C LYS A 530 5.11 2.16 -23.57
N LEU A 531 5.73 2.05 -22.40
CA LEU A 531 5.04 2.05 -21.09
C LEU A 531 4.60 3.45 -20.63
N TRP A 532 5.14 4.50 -21.23
CA TRP A 532 4.76 5.89 -20.99
C TRP A 532 3.38 6.27 -21.57
N GLU A 533 2.99 5.71 -22.71
CA GLU A 533 1.74 6.08 -23.38
C GLU A 533 0.46 5.65 -22.62
N PRO A 534 0.38 4.44 -22.00
CA PRO A 534 -0.80 3.98 -21.26
C PRO A 534 -0.95 4.56 -19.85
N SER A 535 0.10 5.14 -19.27
CA SER A 535 0.14 5.59 -17.87
C SER A 535 -0.50 6.97 -17.64
N ARG A 536 -0.99 7.63 -18.70
CA ARG A 536 -1.82 8.86 -18.63
C ARG A 536 -3.25 8.58 -18.15
N ILE A 537 -3.42 8.05 -16.95
CA ILE A 537 -4.65 8.32 -16.18
C ILE A 537 -4.32 9.55 -15.32
N PRO A 538 -4.68 10.78 -15.77
CA PRO A 538 -4.50 11.96 -14.92
C PRO A 538 -5.30 11.76 -13.64
N LEU A 539 -4.62 11.92 -12.50
CA LEU A 539 -5.27 12.22 -11.23
C LEU A 539 -5.78 13.65 -11.37
N LEU A 540 -7.06 13.81 -11.75
CA LEU A 540 -7.78 15.08 -11.67
C LEU A 540 -8.29 15.32 -10.25
#